data_AF-A0AB37VY54-F1
#
_entry.id   AF-A0AB37VY54-F1
#
_cell.length_a   1.000
_cell.length_b   1.000
_cell.length_c   1.000
_cell.angle_alpha   90.00
_cell.angle_beta   90.00
_cell.angle_gamma   90.00
#
_symmetry.space_group_name_H-M   'P 1'
#
loop_
_entity.id
_entity.type
_entity.pdbx_description
1 polymer ?
#
loop_
_entity_poly.entity_id
_entity_poly.type
_entity_poly.pdbx_seq_one_letter_code
_entity_poly.pdbx_strand_id
1 'polypeptide(L)'
;MADKLLAARGAGQVRQKWPANFVKRTDSLTTCFNRAYDRQRALCEDPVLISAWFKLVEQTKAKYSICDNNVYNFNKAGFMIGKITT
;
A
#
# COMPACT_ATOMS: atom_id res chain seq x y z
N MET A 1 11.57 -15.03 -5.17
CA MET A 1 12.56 -14.82 -4.08
C MET A 1 13.31 -16.11 -3.77
N ALA A 2 12.60 -17.21 -3.45
CA ALA A 2 13.23 -18.52 -3.20
C ALA A 2 14.12 -19.02 -4.35
N ASP A 3 13.68 -18.92 -5.61
CA ASP A 3 14.53 -19.30 -6.77
C ASP A 3 15.79 -18.46 -6.89
N LYS A 4 15.73 -17.17 -6.53
CA LYS A 4 16.91 -16.29 -6.54
C LYS A 4 17.94 -16.72 -5.50
N LEU A 5 17.48 -17.16 -4.32
CA LEU A 5 18.34 -17.68 -3.25
C LEU A 5 18.97 -19.03 -3.63
N LEU A 6 18.24 -19.90 -4.32
CA LEU A 6 18.78 -21.18 -4.80
C LEU A 6 19.78 -20.97 -5.93
N ALA A 7 19.49 -20.08 -6.88
CA ALA A 7 20.42 -19.73 -7.95
C ALA A 7 21.74 -19.18 -7.39
N ALA A 8 21.69 -18.33 -6.35
CA ALA A 8 22.89 -17.83 -5.68
C ALA A 8 23.72 -18.95 -4.98
N ARG A 9 23.11 -20.10 -4.68
CA ARG A 9 23.76 -21.27 -4.08
C ARG A 9 24.19 -22.32 -5.12
N GLY A 10 24.04 -22.04 -6.41
CA GLY A 10 24.30 -23.00 -7.48
C GLY A 10 23.29 -24.17 -7.52
N ALA A 11 22.13 -24.01 -6.89
CA ALA A 11 21.08 -25.02 -6.87
C ALA A 11 20.00 -24.75 -7.94
N GLY A 12 19.21 -25.77 -8.24
CA GLY A 12 18.09 -25.68 -9.19
C GLY A 12 16.88 -24.87 -8.67
N GLN A 13 15.78 -24.89 -9.41
CA GLN A 13 14.56 -24.14 -9.07
C GLN A 13 13.69 -24.85 -8.01
N VAL A 14 12.87 -24.07 -7.29
CA VAL A 14 11.85 -24.66 -6.42
C VAL A 14 10.73 -25.30 -7.25
N ARG A 15 10.18 -26.41 -6.75
CA ARG A 15 8.99 -27.04 -7.33
C ARG A 15 7.75 -26.18 -7.06
N GLN A 16 6.75 -26.27 -7.94
CA GLN A 16 5.49 -25.50 -7.84
C GLN A 16 4.81 -25.57 -6.45
N LYS A 17 4.89 -26.72 -5.75
CA LYS A 17 4.29 -26.93 -4.43
C LYS A 17 5.11 -26.36 -3.26
N TRP A 18 6.29 -25.79 -3.52
CA TRP A 18 7.19 -25.29 -2.47
C TRP A 18 6.55 -24.24 -1.55
N PRO A 19 5.83 -23.21 -2.06
CA PRO A 19 5.25 -22.18 -1.20
C PRO A 19 4.22 -22.76 -0.21
N ALA A 20 3.33 -23.64 -0.70
CA ALA A 20 2.31 -24.29 0.12
C ALA A 20 2.94 -25.20 1.18
N ASN A 21 3.96 -25.97 0.81
CA ASN A 21 4.67 -26.85 1.74
C ASN A 21 5.48 -26.08 2.78
N PHE A 22 6.06 -24.93 2.42
CA PHE A 22 6.82 -24.09 3.33
C PHE A 22 5.95 -23.52 4.44
N VAL A 23 4.77 -23.00 4.08
CA VAL A 23 3.78 -22.50 5.04
C VAL A 23 3.27 -23.63 5.93
N LYS A 24 2.92 -24.79 5.34
CA LYS A 24 2.42 -25.96 6.09
C LYS A 24 3.40 -26.49 7.15
N ARG A 25 4.71 -26.30 6.95
CA ARG A 25 5.76 -26.77 7.87
C ARG A 25 6.14 -25.76 8.95
N THR A 26 5.58 -24.55 8.89
CA THR A 26 5.98 -23.45 9.77
C THR A 26 4.75 -22.92 10.47
N ASP A 27 4.46 -23.45 11.67
CA ASP A 27 3.21 -23.16 12.40
C ASP A 27 3.03 -21.68 12.77
N SER A 28 4.11 -20.91 12.79
CA SER A 28 4.08 -19.46 13.03
C SER A 28 3.70 -18.63 11.80
N LEU A 29 3.60 -19.25 10.62
CA LEU A 29 3.30 -18.54 9.37
C LEU A 29 1.85 -18.74 8.97
N THR A 30 1.16 -17.64 8.72
CA THR A 30 -0.14 -17.60 8.07
C THR A 30 -0.02 -16.94 6.69
N THR A 31 -0.71 -17.48 5.69
CA THR A 31 -0.74 -16.88 4.35
C THR A 31 -1.89 -15.88 4.26
N CYS A 32 -1.57 -14.63 3.98
CA CYS A 32 -2.51 -13.65 3.45
C CYS A 32 -2.27 -13.54 1.94
N PHE A 33 -3.30 -13.84 1.15
CA PHE A 33 -3.26 -13.47 -0.26
C PHE A 33 -3.54 -11.98 -0.37
N ASN A 34 -2.63 -11.23 -0.96
CA ASN A 34 -2.95 -9.89 -1.40
C ASN A 34 -4.15 -9.99 -2.35
N ARG A 35 -5.19 -9.20 -2.10
CA ARG A 35 -6.27 -9.04 -3.07
C ARG A 35 -5.64 -8.58 -4.38
N ALA A 36 -6.17 -9.07 -5.50
CA ALA A 36 -5.75 -8.60 -6.82
C ALA A 36 -5.77 -7.07 -6.80
N TYR A 37 -4.59 -6.47 -6.84
CA TYR A 37 -4.47 -5.04 -6.91
C TYR A 37 -4.89 -4.63 -8.31
N ASP A 38 -5.77 -3.64 -8.42
CA ASP A 38 -6.20 -3.17 -9.73
C ASP A 38 -4.96 -2.59 -10.45
N ARG A 39 -4.53 -3.26 -11.51
CA ARG A 39 -3.36 -2.87 -12.29
C ARG A 39 -3.51 -1.45 -12.83
N GLN A 40 -4.72 -1.04 -13.19
CA GLN A 40 -4.95 0.33 -13.65
C GLN A 40 -4.71 1.33 -12.52
N ARG A 41 -5.13 0.99 -11.30
CA ARG A 41 -4.86 1.80 -10.11
C ARG A 41 -3.36 1.93 -9.83
N ALA A 42 -2.60 0.83 -9.90
CA ALA A 42 -1.15 0.85 -9.74
C ALA A 42 -0.43 1.68 -10.82
N LEU A 43 -0.91 1.63 -12.07
CA LEU A 43 -0.32 2.43 -13.15
C LEU A 43 -0.63 3.92 -13.00
N CYS A 44 -1.71 4.27 -12.32
CA CYS A 44 -2.09 5.65 -12.01
C CYS A 44 -1.45 6.18 -10.71
N GLU A 45 -0.70 5.36 -9.97
CA GLU A 45 0.02 5.80 -8.76
C GLU A 45 1.34 6.47 -9.14
N ASP A 46 1.26 7.76 -9.48
CA ASP A 46 2.45 8.60 -9.62
C ASP A 46 2.96 9.02 -8.22
N PRO A 47 4.17 8.61 -7.81
CA PRO A 47 4.74 8.98 -6.52
C PRO A 47 4.81 10.51 -6.31
N VAL A 48 5.03 11.28 -7.37
CA VAL A 48 5.08 12.74 -7.32
C VAL A 48 3.70 13.31 -7.02
N LEU A 49 2.66 12.80 -7.69
CA LEU A 49 1.29 13.25 -7.49
C LEU A 49 0.76 12.87 -6.10
N ILE A 50 1.09 11.66 -5.63
CA ILE A 50 0.72 11.19 -4.30
C ILE A 50 1.40 12.03 -3.21
N SER A 51 2.71 12.28 -3.35
CA SER A 51 3.44 13.11 -2.37
C SER A 51 2.96 14.56 -2.36
N ALA A 52 2.64 15.14 -3.52
CA ALA A 52 2.04 16.46 -3.62
C ALA A 52 0.68 16.53 -2.92
N TRP A 53 -0.16 15.48 -3.07
CA TRP A 53 -1.44 15.40 -2.38
C TRP A 53 -1.29 15.39 -0.85
N PHE A 54 -0.39 14.56 -0.31
CA PHE A 54 -0.13 14.52 1.14
C PHE A 54 0.38 15.86 1.67
N LYS A 55 1.28 16.52 0.93
CA LYS A 55 1.79 17.84 1.28
C LYS A 55 0.67 18.88 1.33
N LEU A 56 -0.25 18.86 0.36
CA LEU A 56 -1.41 19.74 0.34
C LEU A 56 -2.31 19.51 1.57
N VAL A 57 -2.52 18.25 1.95
CA VAL A 57 -3.31 17.90 3.15
C VAL A 57 -2.64 18.43 4.41
N GLU A 58 -1.33 18.23 4.59
CA GLU A 58 -0.60 18.76 5.75
C GLU A 58 -0.64 20.29 5.83
N GLN A 59 -0.44 20.98 4.70
CA GLN A 59 -0.54 22.44 4.63
C GLN A 59 -1.94 22.93 5.00
N THR A 60 -2.98 22.22 4.56
CA THR A 60 -4.37 22.54 4.89
C THR A 60 -4.63 22.33 6.37
N LYS A 61 -4.17 21.22 6.96
CA LYS A 61 -4.27 20.99 8.40
C LYS A 61 -3.59 22.10 9.19
N ALA A 62 -2.37 22.48 8.81
CA ALA A 62 -1.62 23.55 9.45
C ALA A 62 -2.33 24.91 9.35
N LYS A 63 -2.88 25.25 8.18
CA LYS A 63 -3.60 26.51 7.94
C LYS A 63 -4.83 26.66 8.83
N TYR A 64 -5.56 25.57 9.06
CA TYR A 64 -6.81 25.58 9.82
C TYR A 64 -6.66 25.01 11.24
N SER A 65 -5.42 24.79 11.71
CA SER A 65 -5.12 24.21 13.02
C SER A 65 -5.89 22.91 13.29
N ILE A 66 -6.02 22.06 12.27
CA ILE A 66 -6.73 20.78 12.37
C ILE A 66 -5.82 19.77 13.06
N CYS A 67 -6.19 19.38 14.28
CA CYS A 67 -5.50 18.35 15.03
C CYS A 67 -5.69 16.98 14.36
N ASP A 68 -4.69 16.09 14.43
CA ASP A 68 -4.75 14.77 13.76
C ASP A 68 -5.95 13.91 14.21
N ASN A 69 -6.31 14.01 15.49
CA ASN A 69 -7.50 13.35 16.04
C ASN A 69 -8.82 13.84 15.40
N ASN A 70 -8.82 15.01 14.78
CA ASN A 70 -9.98 15.64 14.15
C ASN A 70 -10.00 15.48 12.62
N VAL A 71 -8.98 14.84 12.03
CA VAL A 71 -8.87 14.69 10.57
C VAL A 71 -10.01 13.85 9.99
N TYR A 72 -10.57 12.94 10.80
CA TYR A 72 -11.69 12.09 10.41
C TYR A 72 -13.05 12.63 10.88
N ASN A 73 -13.09 13.77 11.58
CA ASN A 73 -14.34 14.43 12.04
C ASN A 73 -14.97 15.32 10.94
N PHE A 74 -15.04 14.81 9.71
CA PHE A 74 -15.58 15.52 8.54
C PHE A 74 -17.09 15.82 8.62
N ASN A 75 -17.78 15.40 9.68
CA ASN A 75 -19.23 15.50 9.83
C ASN A 75 -19.74 16.77 10.54
N LYS A 76 -18.87 17.68 11.02
CA LYS A 76 -19.32 18.87 11.79
C LYS A 76 -19.07 20.26 11.16
N ALA A 77 -18.24 20.37 10.13
CA ALA A 77 -18.17 21.55 9.25
C ALA A 77 -17.34 21.16 8.03
N GLY A 78 -18.00 20.87 6.91
CA GLY A 78 -17.39 20.25 5.74
C GLY A 78 -16.33 21.13 5.07
N PHE A 79 -15.08 20.69 5.10
CA PHE A 79 -14.09 21.13 4.12
C PHE A 79 -14.44 20.50 2.76
N MET A 80 -14.77 21.30 1.75
CA MET A 80 -14.79 20.81 0.37
C MET A 80 -13.36 20.61 -0.12
N ILE A 81 -12.80 19.41 0.11
CA ILE A 81 -11.54 18.99 -0.51
C ILE A 81 -11.90 18.21 -1.77
N GLY A 82 -11.50 18.74 -2.94
CA GLY A 82 -11.72 18.07 -4.23
C GLY A 82 -12.71 18.75 -5.18
N LYS A 83 -12.74 20.09 -5.24
CA LYS A 83 -13.43 20.78 -6.34
C LYS A 83 -12.55 20.68 -7.60
N ILE A 84 -12.90 19.76 -8.49
CA ILE A 84 -12.34 19.72 -9.85
C ILE A 84 -13.13 20.77 -10.63
N THR A 85 -12.48 21.87 -11.01
CA THR A 85 -13.09 22.88 -11.88
C THR A 85 -12.93 22.39 -13.32
N THR A 86 -14.04 22.23 -14.03
CA THR A 86 -14.09 22.00 -15.49
C THR A 86 -13.68 23.26 -16.24
#